data_AF-A0A0Q4I638-F1
#
_entry.id   AF-A0A0Q4I638-F1
#
_cell.length_a   1.000
_cell.length_b   1.000
_cell.length_c   1.000
_cell.angle_alpha   90.00
_cell.angle_beta   90.00
_cell.angle_gamma   90.00
#
_symmetry.space_group_name_H-M   'P 1'
#
loop_
_entity.id
_entity.type
_entity.pdbx_description
1 polymer ?
#
loop_
_entity_poly.entity_id
_entity_poly.type
_entity_poly.pdbx_seq_one_letter_code
_entity_poly.pdbx_strand_id
1 'polypeptide(L)'
;MIVLLRLSAGLIGWVVAFCLMYGLHGIGCARRWDRVDALGGDLHRTALVATWLVCLLATLLAAVYLSRRRTTLLDRATMATGWTGFVATAVTFVPLLIIPSCL
;
A
#
# COMPACT_ATOMS: atom_id res chain seq x y z
N MET A 1 1.18 -23.59 -11.14
CA MET A 1 1.70 -22.22 -10.93
C MET A 1 0.67 -21.26 -10.37
N ILE A 2 -0.60 -21.29 -10.82
CA ILE A 2 -1.70 -20.42 -10.32
C ILE A 2 -1.92 -20.45 -8.80
N VAL A 3 -1.69 -21.59 -8.15
CA VAL A 3 -1.85 -21.74 -6.69
C VAL A 3 -0.84 -20.89 -5.90
N LEU A 4 0.43 -20.88 -6.31
CA LEU A 4 1.45 -20.04 -5.65
C LEU A 4 1.14 -18.55 -5.80
N LEU A 5 0.78 -18.12 -7.01
CA LEU A 5 0.40 -16.73 -7.29
C LEU A 5 -0.79 -16.27 -6.43
N ARG A 6 -1.76 -17.15 -6.21
CA ARG A 6 -2.91 -16.87 -5.34
C ARG A 6 -2.49 -16.72 -3.88
N LEU A 7 -1.63 -17.61 -3.38
CA LEU A 7 -1.15 -17.58 -2.00
C LEU A 7 -0.29 -16.35 -1.71
N SER A 8 0.54 -15.92 -2.66
CA SER A 8 1.40 -14.74 -2.51
C SER A 8 0.73 -13.43 -2.92
N ALA A 9 -0.52 -13.45 -3.42
CA ALA A 9 -1.20 -12.27 -3.95
C ALA A 9 -1.22 -11.08 -2.97
N GLY A 10 -1.48 -11.33 -1.68
CA GLY A 10 -1.48 -10.27 -0.67
C GLY A 10 -0.09 -9.69 -0.41
N LEU A 11 0.96 -10.53 -0.43
CA LEU A 11 2.35 -10.08 -0.31
C LEU A 11 2.80 -9.29 -1.54
N ILE A 12 2.40 -9.73 -2.74
CA ILE A 12 2.67 -9.02 -3.99
C ILE A 12 2.01 -7.64 -3.97
N GLY A 13 0.76 -7.54 -3.52
CA GLY A 13 0.07 -6.26 -3.35
C GLY A 13 0.82 -5.30 -2.43
N TRP A 14 1.32 -5.82 -1.30
CA TRP A 14 2.15 -5.04 -0.38
C TRP A 14 3.47 -4.59 -1.01
N VAL A 15 4.20 -5.47 -1.70
CA VAL A 15 5.46 -5.13 -2.39
C VAL A 15 5.23 -4.05 -3.44
N VAL A 16 4.17 -4.15 -4.24
CA VAL A 16 3.83 -3.15 -5.25
C VAL A 16 3.56 -1.79 -4.59
N ALA A 17 2.77 -1.76 -3.51
CA ALA A 17 2.51 -0.54 -2.76
C ALA A 17 3.81 0.07 -2.20
N PHE A 18 4.71 -0.77 -1.65
CA PHE A 18 6.01 -0.36 -1.15
C PHE A 18 6.88 0.30 -2.23
N CYS A 19 7.05 -0.37 -3.37
CA CYS A 19 7.84 0.17 -4.48
C CYS A 19 7.27 1.49 -5.01
N LEU A 20 5.95 1.60 -5.11
CA LEU A 20 5.28 2.78 -5.64
C LEU A 20 5.43 3.98 -4.69
N MET A 21 5.25 3.76 -3.40
CA MET A 21 5.46 4.79 -2.37
C MET A 21 6.92 5.24 -2.30
N TYR A 22 7.87 4.31 -2.30
CA TYR A 22 9.29 4.64 -2.23
C TYR A 22 9.78 5.39 -3.48
N GLY A 23 9.31 4.97 -4.67
CA GLY A 23 9.59 5.68 -5.92
C GLY A 23 9.01 7.09 -5.94
N LEU A 24 7.76 7.25 -5.51
CA LEU A 24 7.10 8.55 -5.42
C LEU A 24 7.81 9.47 -4.42
N HIS A 25 8.24 8.92 -3.29
CA HIS A 25 9.00 9.65 -2.27
C HIS A 25 10.31 10.21 -2.84
N GLY A 26 11.09 9.39 -3.55
CA GLY A 26 12.32 9.83 -4.19
C GLY A 26 12.09 10.93 -5.23
N ILE A 27 11.04 10.79 -6.03
CA ILE A 27 10.64 11.82 -7.01
C ILE A 27 10.22 13.12 -6.32
N GLY A 28 9.43 13.02 -5.24
CA GLY A 28 8.94 14.17 -4.50
C GLY A 28 10.06 14.98 -3.85
N CYS A 29 11.06 14.32 -3.25
CA CYS A 29 12.23 15.01 -2.72
C CYS A 29 13.11 15.60 -3.84
N ALA A 30 13.32 14.88 -4.95
CA ALA A 30 14.11 15.40 -6.08
C ALA A 30 13.47 16.63 -6.74
N ARG A 31 12.13 16.70 -6.78
CA ARG A 31 11.36 17.83 -7.35
C ARG A 31 11.00 18.91 -6.33
N ARG A 32 11.47 18.79 -5.10
CA ARG A 32 11.17 19.71 -3.99
C ARG A 32 9.68 19.99 -3.79
N TRP A 33 8.87 18.93 -3.80
CA TRP A 33 7.44 19.02 -3.50
C TRP A 33 7.14 19.44 -2.05
N ASP A 34 8.15 19.46 -1.19
CA ASP A 34 8.13 20.06 0.15
C ASP A 34 7.97 21.60 0.13
N ARG A 35 8.21 22.25 -1.02
CA ARG A 35 8.12 23.72 -1.15
C ARG A 35 6.87 24.22 -1.87
N VAL A 36 6.01 23.29 -2.28
CA VAL A 36 4.79 23.62 -3.01
C VAL A 36 3.62 23.39 -2.07
N ASP A 37 2.92 24.46 -1.72
CA ASP A 37 1.72 24.38 -0.89
C ASP A 37 0.60 23.67 -1.66
N ALA A 38 -0.01 22.66 -1.03
CA ALA A 38 -1.17 21.94 -1.55
C ALA A 38 -2.10 21.53 -0.41
N LEU A 39 -3.40 21.84 -0.53
CA LEU A 39 -4.47 21.37 0.39
C LEU A 39 -4.17 21.60 1.88
N GLY A 40 -3.55 22.72 2.24
CA GLY A 40 -3.26 23.08 3.65
C GLY A 40 -2.01 22.43 4.25
N GLY A 41 -1.13 21.86 3.43
CA GLY A 41 0.22 21.41 3.80
C GLY A 41 1.11 21.27 2.56
N ASP A 42 2.14 20.42 2.62
CA ASP A 42 3.06 20.23 1.50
C ASP A 42 2.48 19.29 0.42
N LEU A 43 2.72 19.60 -0.86
CA LEU A 43 2.38 18.73 -2.00
C LEU A 43 2.96 17.33 -1.85
N HIS A 44 4.16 17.23 -1.25
CA HIS A 44 4.81 15.95 -0.99
C HIS A 44 3.97 15.04 -0.08
N ARG A 45 3.51 15.60 1.05
CA ARG A 45 2.75 14.86 2.05
C ARG A 45 1.36 14.49 1.53
N THR A 46 0.70 15.41 0.82
CA THR A 46 -0.61 15.14 0.23
C THR A 46 -0.55 14.06 -0.85
N ALA A 47 0.48 14.06 -1.71
CA ALA A 47 0.68 13.02 -2.72
C ALA A 47 0.97 11.65 -2.12
N LEU A 48 1.81 11.59 -1.07
CA LEU A 48 2.10 10.35 -0.34
C LEU A 48 0.84 9.80 0.37
N VAL A 49 0.06 10.64 1.05
CA VAL A 49 -1.18 10.22 1.71
C VAL A 49 -2.21 9.75 0.68
N ALA A 50 -2.38 10.46 -0.43
CA ALA A 50 -3.30 10.06 -1.49
C ALA A 50 -2.91 8.70 -2.09
N THR A 51 -1.62 8.49 -2.35
CA THR A 51 -1.10 7.23 -2.88
C THR A 51 -1.28 6.09 -1.87
N TRP A 52 -1.01 6.35 -0.60
CA TRP A 52 -1.23 5.39 0.48
C TRP A 52 -2.70 4.97 0.57
N LEU A 53 -3.64 5.93 0.53
CA LEU A 53 -5.08 5.64 0.54
C LEU A 53 -5.50 4.78 -0.66
N VAL A 54 -4.97 5.05 -1.86
CA VAL A 54 -5.23 4.24 -3.05
C VAL A 54 -4.69 2.82 -2.89
N CYS A 55 -3.47 2.65 -2.39
CA CYS A 55 -2.89 1.33 -2.13
C CYS A 55 -3.65 0.56 -1.04
N LEU A 56 -4.10 1.26 0.01
CA LEU A 56 -4.87 0.69 1.10
C LEU A 56 -6.25 0.24 0.63
N LEU A 57 -6.91 1.05 -0.21
CA LEU A 57 -8.17 0.68 -0.87
C LEU A 57 -7.98 -0.53 -1.80
N ALA A 58 -6.92 -0.53 -2.62
CA ALA A 58 -6.64 -1.62 -3.55
C ALA A 58 -6.39 -2.96 -2.82
N THR A 59 -5.59 -2.95 -1.75
CA THR A 59 -5.31 -4.14 -0.93
C THR A 59 -6.56 -4.59 -0.15
N LEU A 60 -7.39 -3.66 0.34
CA LEU A 60 -8.67 -3.97 0.97
C LEU A 60 -9.64 -4.63 -0.02
N LEU A 61 -9.81 -4.06 -1.22
CA LEU A 61 -10.67 -4.62 -2.27
C LEU A 61 -10.19 -6.02 -2.68
N ALA A 62 -8.87 -6.21 -2.82
CA ALA A 62 -8.28 -7.52 -3.11
C ALA A 62 -8.58 -8.52 -1.97
N ALA A 63 -8.39 -8.13 -0.70
CA ALA A 63 -8.69 -8.99 0.44
C ALA A 63 -10.19 -9.35 0.53
N VAL A 64 -11.08 -8.39 0.32
CA VAL A 64 -12.54 -8.61 0.29
C VAL A 64 -12.92 -9.53 -0.87
N TYR A 65 -12.38 -9.31 -2.06
CA TYR A 65 -12.65 -10.15 -3.23
C TYR A 65 -12.19 -11.60 -3.01
N LEU A 66 -10.99 -11.78 -2.43
CA LEU A 66 -10.47 -13.11 -2.07
C LEU A 66 -11.32 -13.77 -0.98
N SER A 67 -11.80 -13.02 0.01
CA SER A 67 -12.63 -13.54 1.11
C SER A 67 -14.01 -14.07 0.70
N ARG A 68 -14.48 -13.71 -0.50
CA ARG A 68 -15.76 -14.17 -1.06
C ARG A 68 -15.69 -15.60 -1.61
N ARG A 69 -14.50 -16.12 -1.89
CA ARG A 69 -14.30 -17.52 -2.30
C ARG A 69 -13.93 -18.30 -1.04
N ARG A 70 -14.82 -19.15 -0.52
CA ARG A 70 -14.66 -19.84 0.79
C ARG A 70 -14.74 -21.36 0.70
N THR A 71 -14.53 -21.95 -0.48
CA THR A 71 -14.92 -23.34 -0.70
C THR A 71 -13.82 -24.33 -0.31
N THR A 72 -12.56 -23.89 -0.18
CA THR A 72 -11.41 -24.78 0.09
C THR A 72 -10.43 -24.25 1.14
N LEU A 73 -9.60 -25.13 1.71
CA LEU A 73 -8.50 -24.74 2.62
C LEU A 73 -7.54 -23.75 1.96
N LEU A 74 -7.31 -23.90 0.66
CA LEU A 74 -6.50 -23.00 -0.14
C LEU A 74 -7.07 -21.57 -0.14
N ASP A 75 -8.39 -21.42 -0.21
CA ASP A 75 -9.08 -20.13 -0.16
C ASP A 75 -8.96 -19.45 1.21
N ARG A 76 -8.89 -20.22 2.31
CA ARG A 76 -8.63 -19.66 3.64
C ARG A 76 -7.20 -19.13 3.76
N ALA A 77 -6.23 -19.85 3.19
CA ALA A 77 -4.83 -19.43 3.18
C ALA A 77 -4.63 -18.16 2.34
N THR A 78 -5.27 -18.06 1.16
CA THR A 78 -5.23 -16.84 0.33
C THR A 78 -5.93 -15.65 0.99
N MET A 79 -7.02 -15.89 1.73
CA MET A 79 -7.66 -14.85 2.53
C MET A 79 -6.73 -14.34 3.64
N ALA A 80 -6.07 -15.25 4.37
CA ALA A 80 -5.12 -14.87 5.40
C ALA A 80 -3.98 -14.01 4.83
N THR A 81 -3.43 -14.38 3.68
CA THR A 81 -2.36 -13.58 3.04
C THR A 81 -2.86 -12.26 2.45
N GLY A 82 -4.11 -12.19 1.98
CA GLY A 82 -4.74 -10.93 1.57
C GLY A 82 -4.84 -9.94 2.73
N TRP A 83 -5.29 -10.42 3.90
CA TRP A 83 -5.36 -9.60 5.12
C TRP A 83 -3.98 -9.20 5.65
N THR A 84 -2.99 -10.10 5.60
CA THR A 84 -1.62 -9.74 6.00
C THR A 84 -1.05 -8.65 5.10
N GLY A 85 -1.30 -8.68 3.79
CA GLY A 85 -0.91 -7.62 2.87
C GLY A 85 -1.55 -6.26 3.20
N PHE A 86 -2.85 -6.26 3.54
CA PHE A 86 -3.55 -5.04 3.97
C PHE A 86 -2.98 -4.49 5.29
N VAL A 87 -2.84 -5.32 6.32
CA VAL A 87 -2.31 -4.91 7.63
C VAL A 87 -0.87 -4.42 7.50
N ALA A 88 -0.03 -5.13 6.73
CA ALA A 88 1.34 -4.70 6.46
C ALA A 88 1.36 -3.34 5.75
N THR A 89 0.48 -3.10 4.78
CA THR A 89 0.37 -1.80 4.09
C THR A 89 -0.05 -0.70 5.06
N ALA A 90 -1.03 -0.98 5.92
CA ALA A 90 -1.48 -0.01 6.92
C ALA A 90 -0.33 0.36 7.88
N VAL A 91 0.33 -0.62 8.49
CA VAL A 91 1.36 -0.42 9.53
C VAL A 91 2.65 0.20 8.96
N THR A 92 3.10 -0.26 7.78
CA THR A 92 4.37 0.20 7.18
C THR A 92 4.38 1.70 6.89
N PHE A 93 3.20 2.28 6.60
CA PHE A 93 3.07 3.66 6.15
C PHE A 93 2.57 4.62 7.24
N VAL A 94 2.25 4.14 8.45
CA VAL A 94 1.97 5.00 9.62
C VAL A 94 3.07 6.04 9.87
N PRO A 95 4.38 5.70 9.81
CA PRO A 95 5.45 6.65 10.10
C PRO A 95 5.50 7.86 9.14
N LEU A 96 4.92 7.75 7.93
CA LEU A 96 4.86 8.86 6.97
C LEU A 96 4.08 10.07 7.49
N LEU A 97 3.17 9.85 8.44
CA LEU A 97 2.40 10.95 9.04
C LEU A 97 3.22 11.75 10.04
N ILE A 98 4.33 11.20 10.55
CA ILE A 98 5.03 11.72 11.72
C ILE A 98 6.45 12.18 11.35
N ILE A 99 7.10 11.52 10.39
CA ILE A 99 8.50 11.74 10.06
C ILE A 99 8.62 12.68 8.85
N PRO A 100 9.35 13.82 8.97
CA PRO A 100 9.66 14.66 7.84
C PRO A 100 10.47 13.87 6.81
N SER A 101 10.03 13.94 5.56
CA SER A 101 10.35 12.94 4.54
C SER A 101 11.54 13.35 3.66
N CYS A 102 11.81 14.64 3.55
CA CYS A 102 12.97 15.18 2.86
C CYS A 102 13.79 15.98 3.87
N LEU A 103 15.07 15.64 3.99
CA LEU A 103 16.06 16.26 4.89
C LEU A 103 17.08 17.03 4.06
#